data_AF-A0A7S0NZS6-F1
#
_entry.id   AF-A0A7S0NZS6-F1
#
_cell.length_a   1.000
_cell.length_b   1.000
_cell.length_c   1.000
_cell.angle_alpha   90.00
_cell.angle_beta   90.00
_cell.angle_gamma   90.00
#
_symmetry.space_group_name_H-M   'P 1'
#
loop_
_entity.id
_entity.type
_entity.pdbx_description
1 polymer ?
#
loop_
_entity_poly.entity_id
_entity_poly.type
_entity_poly.pdbx_seq_one_letter_code
_entity_poly.pdbx_strand_id
1 'polypeptide(L)'
;VDAALRAACPAAKAVDMARAQAAALRALGVRRVCLLTPYVEDVSAANQRMLEGCGVAVLRRLTMGFTRDEETSAVAPASIEEWAAAVDCASAEAVVIGCSAFRAAAAGFIDKVEARLGKPVVTSTQAFLWHMLRTAGVHDHVEGYGRLFTHF
;
A
#
# COMPACT_ATOMS: atom_id res chain seq x y z
N VAL A 1 12.88 -9.04 13.86
CA VAL A 1 12.95 -7.56 13.76
C VAL A 1 12.31 -6.90 14.97
N ASP A 2 11.02 -7.12 15.24
CA ASP A 2 10.29 -6.61 16.42
C ASP A 2 11.02 -6.71 17.77
N ALA A 3 11.53 -7.91 18.11
CA ALA A 3 12.22 -8.13 19.38
C ALA A 3 13.53 -7.33 19.48
N ALA A 4 14.25 -7.18 18.38
CA ALA A 4 15.49 -6.40 18.32
C ALA A 4 15.20 -4.90 18.43
N LEU A 5 14.16 -4.40 17.76
CA LEU A 5 13.74 -3.00 17.88
C LEU A 5 13.28 -2.66 19.30
N ARG A 6 12.49 -3.55 19.94
CA ARG A 6 12.06 -3.39 21.33
C ARG A 6 13.22 -3.48 22.33
N ALA A 7 14.22 -4.31 22.07
CA ALA A 7 15.40 -4.40 22.92
C ALA A 7 16.26 -3.11 22.85
N ALA A 8 16.41 -2.53 21.65
CA ALA A 8 17.19 -1.32 21.45
C ALA A 8 16.48 -0.05 21.94
N CYS A 9 15.16 0.05 21.70
CA CYS A 9 14.34 1.22 22.04
C CYS A 9 13.03 0.79 22.74
N PRO A 10 13.05 0.41 24.03
CA PRO A 10 11.89 -0.17 24.72
C PRO A 10 10.65 0.71 24.79
N ALA A 11 10.84 2.04 24.81
CA ALA A 11 9.76 3.01 24.85
C ALA A 11 9.14 3.32 23.48
N ALA A 12 9.78 2.90 22.38
CA ALA A 12 9.32 3.21 21.03
C ALA A 12 8.22 2.24 20.56
N LYS A 13 7.15 2.79 19.99
CA LYS A 13 6.15 1.98 19.27
C LYS A 13 6.68 1.69 17.86
N ALA A 14 7.19 0.47 17.65
CA ALA A 14 7.70 0.05 16.35
C ALA A 14 6.55 -0.14 15.34
N VAL A 15 6.71 0.42 14.15
CA VAL A 15 5.84 0.20 12.98
C VAL A 15 6.69 -0.27 11.81
N ASP A 16 6.11 -1.13 10.97
CA ASP A 16 6.73 -1.58 9.71
C ASP A 16 5.71 -1.52 8.58
N MET A 17 6.20 -1.45 7.34
CA MET A 17 5.36 -1.25 6.15
C MET A 17 4.34 -2.37 5.96
N ALA A 18 4.72 -3.62 6.26
CA ALA A 18 3.85 -4.78 6.10
C ALA A 18 2.63 -4.70 7.03
N ARG A 19 2.89 -4.46 8.32
CA ARG A 19 1.83 -4.28 9.33
C ARG A 19 1.00 -3.05 9.07
N ALA A 20 1.62 -1.97 8.59
CA ALA A 20 0.90 -0.76 8.25
C ALA A 20 -0.09 -0.98 7.09
N GLN A 21 0.31 -1.70 6.03
CA GLN A 21 -0.60 -2.06 4.93
C GLN A 21 -1.74 -2.96 5.42
N ALA A 22 -1.43 -3.98 6.24
CA ALA A 22 -2.47 -4.84 6.82
C ALA A 22 -3.44 -4.06 7.74
N ALA A 23 -2.93 -3.13 8.55
CA ALA A 23 -3.74 -2.28 9.41
C ALA A 23 -4.64 -1.32 8.61
N ALA A 24 -4.10 -0.71 7.55
CA ALA A 24 -4.86 0.16 6.65
C ALA A 24 -6.00 -0.60 5.95
N LEU A 25 -5.72 -1.79 5.41
CA LEU A 25 -6.73 -2.63 4.78
C LEU A 25 -7.81 -3.06 5.77
N ARG A 26 -7.43 -3.39 7.02
CA ARG A 26 -8.37 -3.71 8.09
C ARG A 26 -9.26 -2.54 8.47
N ALA A 27 -8.69 -1.33 8.59
CA ALA A 27 -9.47 -0.11 8.87
C ALA A 27 -10.52 0.13 7.78
N LEU A 28 -10.16 -0.10 6.52
CA LEU A 28 -11.06 -0.02 5.36
C LEU A 28 -12.07 -1.18 5.27
N GLY A 29 -11.98 -2.20 6.14
CA GLY A 29 -12.83 -3.40 6.07
C GLY A 29 -12.56 -4.31 4.87
N VAL A 30 -11.40 -4.16 4.22
CA VAL A 30 -11.02 -4.85 2.98
C VAL A 30 -10.40 -6.22 3.27
N ARG A 31 -10.80 -7.24 2.51
CA ARG A 31 -10.30 -8.63 2.58
C ARG A 31 -9.84 -9.18 1.24
N ARG A 32 -10.20 -8.56 0.12
CA ARG A 32 -9.87 -9.00 -1.24
C ARG A 32 -9.26 -7.85 -2.03
N VAL A 33 -8.04 -8.01 -2.50
CA VAL A 33 -7.30 -6.94 -3.19
C VAL A 33 -6.70 -7.40 -4.51
N CYS A 34 -6.41 -6.43 -5.37
CA CYS A 34 -5.44 -6.59 -6.45
C CYS A 34 -4.10 -5.96 -6.03
N LEU A 35 -2.98 -6.57 -6.43
CA LEU A 35 -1.65 -6.15 -6.03
C LEU A 35 -0.82 -5.67 -7.23
N LEU A 36 -0.37 -4.42 -7.19
CA LEU A 36 0.58 -3.85 -8.13
C LEU A 36 1.95 -3.68 -7.46
N THR A 37 3.01 -4.22 -8.07
CA THR A 37 4.39 -4.04 -7.63
C THR A 37 5.33 -3.77 -8.81
N PRO A 38 6.50 -3.15 -8.63
CA PRO A 38 7.50 -3.02 -9.69
C PRO A 38 8.43 -4.24 -9.81
N TYR A 39 8.56 -5.03 -8.75
CA TYR A 39 9.67 -5.97 -8.58
C TYR A 39 9.62 -7.20 -9.49
N VAL A 40 10.69 -7.99 -9.45
CA VAL A 40 10.67 -9.38 -9.94
C VAL A 40 9.61 -10.24 -9.25
N GLU A 41 9.22 -11.31 -9.93
CA GLU A 41 8.11 -12.19 -9.54
C GLU A 41 8.24 -12.71 -8.11
N ASP A 42 9.45 -13.12 -7.69
CA ASP A 42 9.67 -13.68 -6.35
C ASP A 42 9.41 -12.68 -5.22
N VAL A 43 9.76 -11.42 -5.42
CA VAL A 43 9.53 -10.34 -4.46
C VAL A 43 8.04 -9.97 -4.45
N SER A 44 7.42 -9.90 -5.63
CA SER A 44 5.97 -9.71 -5.77
C SER A 44 5.18 -10.84 -5.08
N ALA A 45 5.67 -12.08 -5.18
CA ALA A 45 5.14 -13.26 -4.51
C ALA A 45 5.32 -13.23 -2.99
N ALA A 46 6.46 -12.73 -2.50
CA ALA A 46 6.64 -12.50 -1.07
C ALA A 46 5.63 -11.48 -0.52
N ASN A 47 5.35 -10.40 -1.27
CA ASN A 47 4.39 -9.38 -0.88
C ASN A 47 2.94 -9.94 -0.85
N GLN A 48 2.57 -10.74 -1.85
CA GLN A 48 1.29 -11.46 -1.82
C GLN A 48 1.18 -12.37 -0.58
N ARG A 49 2.16 -13.24 -0.33
CA ARG A 49 2.14 -14.17 0.81
C ARG A 49 2.01 -13.43 2.15
N MET A 50 2.64 -12.26 2.25
CA MET A 50 2.55 -11.40 3.43
C MET A 50 1.12 -10.88 3.64
N LEU A 51 0.46 -10.37 2.60
CA LEU A 51 -0.94 -9.91 2.67
C LEU A 51 -1.90 -11.07 3.00
N GLU A 52 -1.70 -12.22 2.37
CA GLU A 52 -2.50 -13.43 2.62
C GLU A 52 -2.32 -13.95 4.04
N GLY A 53 -1.09 -13.93 4.56
CA GLY A 53 -0.79 -14.23 5.97
C GLY A 53 -1.46 -13.26 6.96
N CYS A 54 -1.85 -12.07 6.50
CA CYS A 54 -2.63 -11.10 7.28
C CYS A 54 -4.15 -11.25 7.10
N GLY A 55 -4.61 -12.27 6.37
CA GLY A 55 -6.02 -12.53 6.10
C GLY A 55 -6.61 -11.75 4.92
N VAL A 56 -5.77 -11.21 4.04
CA VAL A 56 -6.19 -10.49 2.82
C VAL A 56 -5.88 -11.32 1.59
N ALA A 57 -6.90 -11.76 0.86
CA ALA A 57 -6.74 -12.49 -0.38
C ALA A 57 -6.28 -11.58 -1.53
N VAL A 58 -5.24 -11.98 -2.26
CA VAL A 58 -4.78 -11.30 -3.47
C VAL A 58 -5.40 -11.99 -4.69
N LEU A 59 -6.36 -11.32 -5.33
CA LEU A 59 -7.12 -11.89 -6.45
C LEU A 59 -6.37 -11.82 -7.78
N ARG A 60 -5.61 -10.74 -7.97
CA ARG A 60 -4.76 -10.53 -9.16
C ARG A 60 -3.49 -9.84 -8.75
N ARG A 61 -2.42 -10.12 -9.49
CA ARG A 61 -1.14 -9.46 -9.36
C ARG A 61 -0.65 -8.97 -10.71
N LEU A 62 -0.05 -7.80 -10.72
CA LEU A 62 0.67 -7.25 -11.86
C LEU A 62 2.02 -6.77 -11.36
N THR A 63 3.09 -7.21 -12.01
CA THR A 63 4.45 -6.79 -11.66
C THR A 63 5.27 -6.41 -12.87
N MET A 64 6.18 -5.44 -12.72
CA MET A 64 6.99 -4.91 -13.83
C MET A 64 8.30 -5.67 -14.06
N GLY A 65 8.71 -6.52 -13.11
CA GLY A 65 9.92 -7.32 -13.25
C GLY A 65 11.21 -6.52 -13.08
N PHE A 66 11.14 -5.30 -12.53
CA PHE A 66 12.31 -4.43 -12.35
C PHE A 66 13.28 -5.05 -11.35
N THR A 67 14.56 -4.91 -11.68
CA THR A 67 15.68 -5.44 -10.88
C THR A 67 16.50 -4.33 -10.24
N ARG A 68 16.33 -3.08 -10.70
CA ARG A 68 17.05 -1.92 -10.20
C ARG A 68 16.09 -0.84 -9.70
N ASP A 69 16.54 -0.11 -8.68
CA ASP A 69 15.75 0.96 -8.07
C ASP A 69 15.58 2.18 -8.99
N GLU A 70 16.53 2.43 -9.90
CA GLU A 70 16.40 3.52 -10.88
C GLU A 70 15.23 3.28 -11.84
N GLU A 71 14.96 2.02 -12.20
CA GLU A 71 13.83 1.64 -13.06
C GLU A 71 12.50 1.95 -12.37
N THR A 72 12.43 1.65 -11.07
CA THR A 72 11.24 1.88 -10.24
C THR A 72 10.97 3.37 -10.03
N SER A 73 12.01 4.15 -9.75
CA SER A 73 11.89 5.58 -9.45
C SER A 73 11.66 6.44 -10.69
N ALA A 74 12.07 5.98 -11.87
CA ALA A 74 11.85 6.66 -13.15
C ALA A 74 10.41 6.53 -13.68
N VAL A 75 9.59 5.65 -13.10
CA VAL A 75 8.20 5.44 -13.55
C VAL A 75 7.38 6.72 -13.41
N ALA A 76 6.77 7.13 -14.52
CA ALA A 76 5.83 8.25 -14.53
C ALA A 76 4.54 7.90 -13.77
N PRO A 77 3.96 8.81 -12.97
CA PRO A 77 2.70 8.56 -12.26
C PRO A 77 1.58 8.03 -13.16
N ALA A 78 1.43 8.56 -14.37
CA ALA A 78 0.44 8.11 -15.34
C ALA A 78 0.56 6.61 -15.67
N SER A 79 1.78 6.07 -15.77
CA SER A 79 1.99 4.63 -15.97
C SER A 79 1.51 3.81 -14.77
N ILE A 80 1.72 4.30 -13.55
CA ILE A 80 1.23 3.66 -12.32
C ILE A 80 -0.30 3.64 -12.30
N GLU A 81 -0.96 4.74 -12.72
CA GLU A 81 -2.43 4.80 -12.83
C GLU A 81 -2.97 3.76 -13.81
N GLU A 82 -2.35 3.63 -14.99
CA GLU A 82 -2.74 2.62 -15.98
C GLU A 82 -2.54 1.20 -15.46
N TRP A 83 -1.44 0.92 -14.78
CA TRP A 83 -1.19 -0.41 -14.21
C TRP A 83 -2.13 -0.73 -13.05
N ALA A 84 -2.48 0.27 -12.22
CA ALA A 84 -3.47 0.11 -11.16
C ALA A 84 -4.85 -0.23 -11.76
N ALA A 85 -5.23 0.41 -12.87
CA ALA A 85 -6.46 0.06 -13.59
C ALA A 85 -6.38 -1.32 -14.26
N ALA A 86 -5.23 -1.69 -14.85
CA ALA A 86 -5.07 -2.96 -15.54
C ALA A 86 -5.12 -4.17 -14.61
N VAL A 87 -4.59 -4.04 -13.38
CA VAL A 87 -4.61 -5.12 -12.37
C VAL A 87 -5.98 -5.26 -11.71
N ASP A 88 -6.78 -4.20 -11.65
CA ASP A 88 -8.07 -4.20 -10.97
C ASP A 88 -9.05 -5.22 -11.54
N CYS A 89 -9.92 -5.78 -10.69
CA CYS A 89 -11.03 -6.62 -11.13
C CYS A 89 -12.29 -6.36 -10.30
N ALA A 90 -13.45 -6.72 -10.86
CA ALA A 90 -14.75 -6.47 -10.22
C ALA A 90 -14.90 -7.08 -8.82
N SER A 91 -14.21 -8.20 -8.53
CA SER A 91 -14.26 -8.88 -7.23
C SER A 91 -13.32 -8.30 -6.18
N ALA A 92 -12.37 -7.43 -6.57
CA ALA A 92 -11.46 -6.78 -5.64
C ALA A 92 -12.13 -5.58 -4.97
N GLU A 93 -11.93 -5.47 -3.66
CA GLU A 93 -12.46 -4.40 -2.81
C GLU A 93 -11.50 -3.21 -2.75
N ALA A 94 -10.21 -3.40 -3.03
CA ALA A 94 -9.21 -2.34 -3.14
C ALA A 94 -8.05 -2.74 -4.07
N VAL A 95 -7.28 -1.75 -4.51
CA VAL A 95 -5.97 -1.96 -5.14
C VAL A 95 -4.85 -1.59 -4.18
N VAL A 96 -3.87 -2.48 -4.03
CA VAL A 96 -2.66 -2.26 -3.25
C VAL A 96 -1.50 -1.93 -4.19
N ILE A 97 -0.83 -0.81 -3.96
CA ILE A 97 0.41 -0.43 -4.64
C ILE A 97 1.57 -0.68 -3.67
N GLY A 98 2.18 -1.85 -3.80
CA GLY A 98 3.17 -2.42 -2.88
C GLY A 98 4.59 -1.92 -3.09
N CYS A 99 4.81 -0.61 -3.26
CA CYS A 99 6.13 -0.03 -3.45
C CYS A 99 6.28 1.35 -2.81
N SER A 100 7.38 1.58 -2.09
CA SER A 100 7.72 2.87 -1.49
C SER A 100 8.41 3.84 -2.44
N ALA A 101 9.08 3.35 -3.49
CA ALA A 101 9.81 4.17 -4.47
C ALA A 101 8.91 4.67 -5.62
N PHE A 102 7.73 4.07 -5.79
CA PHE A 102 6.70 4.62 -6.68
C PHE A 102 6.23 5.97 -6.17
N ARG A 103 6.12 6.95 -7.08
CA ARG A 103 5.59 8.29 -6.81
C ARG A 103 4.05 8.30 -6.68
N ALA A 104 3.52 7.31 -5.97
CA ALA A 104 2.09 7.05 -5.79
C ALA A 104 1.49 7.66 -4.51
N ALA A 105 2.31 8.32 -3.69
CA ALA A 105 1.87 9.03 -2.49
C ALA A 105 1.85 10.56 -2.67
N ALA A 106 1.95 11.06 -3.90
CA ALA A 106 1.77 12.48 -4.17
C ALA A 106 0.31 12.89 -3.91
N ALA A 107 0.10 14.07 -3.32
CA ALA A 107 -1.24 14.59 -3.06
C ALA A 107 -2.09 14.61 -4.35
N GLY A 108 -3.31 14.08 -4.26
CA GLY A 108 -4.28 13.97 -5.36
C GLY A 108 -4.08 12.77 -6.28
N PHE A 109 -2.93 12.08 -6.24
CA PHE A 109 -2.73 10.85 -7.03
C PHE A 109 -3.71 9.77 -6.60
N ILE A 110 -3.76 9.47 -5.30
CA ILE A 110 -4.58 8.38 -4.75
C ILE A 110 -6.05 8.66 -5.03
N ASP A 111 -6.53 9.88 -4.75
CA ASP A 111 -7.91 10.31 -5.03
C ASP A 111 -8.29 10.11 -6.50
N LYS A 112 -7.39 10.48 -7.43
CA LYS A 112 -7.60 10.31 -8.86
C LYS A 112 -7.76 8.82 -9.24
N VAL A 113 -6.91 7.95 -8.70
CA VAL A 113 -7.01 6.51 -8.96
C VAL A 113 -8.28 5.93 -8.31
N GLU A 114 -8.60 6.30 -7.07
CA GLU A 114 -9.83 5.85 -6.40
C GLU A 114 -11.09 6.30 -7.14
N ALA A 115 -11.10 7.52 -7.69
CA ALA A 115 -12.20 8.02 -8.51
C ALA A 115 -12.34 7.20 -9.81
N ARG A 116 -11.22 6.84 -10.46
CA ARG A 116 -11.21 6.01 -11.68
C ARG A 116 -11.69 4.58 -11.41
N LEU A 117 -11.30 3.98 -10.29
CA LEU A 117 -11.59 2.57 -9.97
C LEU A 117 -12.89 2.37 -9.19
N GLY A 118 -13.44 3.44 -8.61
CA GLY A 118 -14.61 3.40 -7.73
C GLY A 118 -14.34 2.74 -6.36
N LYS A 119 -13.11 2.34 -6.05
CA LYS A 119 -12.73 1.60 -4.85
C LYS A 119 -11.45 2.16 -4.20
N PRO A 120 -11.21 1.90 -2.90
CA PRO A 120 -10.01 2.35 -2.22
C PRO A 120 -8.70 1.92 -2.88
N VAL A 121 -7.68 2.77 -2.75
CA VAL A 121 -6.31 2.48 -3.16
C VAL A 121 -5.39 2.66 -1.95
N VAL A 122 -4.59 1.62 -1.67
CA VAL A 122 -3.67 1.60 -0.53
C VAL A 122 -2.24 1.51 -1.04
N THR A 123 -1.44 2.56 -0.81
CA THR A 123 -0.01 2.54 -1.16
C THR A 123 0.82 2.21 0.07
N SER A 124 1.99 1.58 -0.11
CA SER A 124 2.89 1.26 1.00
C SER A 124 3.26 2.52 1.82
N THR A 125 3.62 3.62 1.17
CA THR A 125 4.03 4.87 1.85
C THR A 125 2.85 5.55 2.56
N GLN A 126 1.68 5.63 1.94
CA GLN A 126 0.47 6.19 2.55
C GLN A 126 0.03 5.37 3.78
N ALA A 127 -0.04 4.04 3.64
CA ALA A 127 -0.42 3.16 4.75
C ALA A 127 0.56 3.29 5.93
N PHE A 128 1.86 3.38 5.65
CA PHE A 128 2.88 3.55 6.68
C PHE A 128 2.75 4.87 7.43
N LEU A 129 2.58 5.98 6.72
CA LEU A 129 2.36 7.28 7.33
C LEU A 129 1.08 7.30 8.16
N TRP A 130 -0.03 6.79 7.62
CA TRP A 130 -1.29 6.67 8.34
C TRP A 130 -1.12 5.85 9.62
N HIS A 131 -0.52 4.67 9.53
CA HIS A 131 -0.35 3.78 10.69
C HIS A 131 0.55 4.39 11.76
N MET A 132 1.63 5.08 11.36
CA MET A 132 2.51 5.81 12.28
C MET A 132 1.76 6.90 13.03
N LEU A 133 0.97 7.73 12.34
CA LEU A 133 0.18 8.80 12.96
C LEU A 133 -0.86 8.26 13.94
N ARG A 134 -1.63 7.23 13.53
CA ARG A 134 -2.62 6.59 14.41
C ARG A 134 -1.96 5.93 15.62
N THR A 135 -0.79 5.33 15.45
CA THR A 135 0.01 4.75 16.55
C THR A 135 0.51 5.84 17.52
N ALA A 136 0.76 7.05 17.03
CA ALA A 136 1.13 8.22 17.82
C ALA A 136 -0.08 8.93 18.46
N GLY A 137 -1.32 8.49 18.20
CA GLY A 137 -2.54 9.13 18.72
C GLY A 137 -2.97 10.38 17.95
N VAL A 138 -2.41 10.60 16.76
CA VAL A 138 -2.84 11.67 15.85
C VAL A 138 -3.94 11.09 14.95
N HIS A 139 -5.10 11.73 14.93
CA HIS A 139 -6.31 11.27 14.23
C HIS A 139 -6.79 12.22 13.12
N ASP A 140 -5.90 13.10 12.66
CA ASP A 140 -6.23 14.12 11.65
C ASP A 140 -6.67 13.50 10.32
N HIS A 141 -7.60 14.19 9.67
CA HIS A 141 -8.02 13.91 8.31
C HIS A 141 -7.22 14.75 7.32
N VAL A 142 -6.72 14.10 6.27
CA VAL A 142 -5.87 14.75 5.26
C VAL A 142 -6.46 14.50 3.87
N GLU A 143 -6.82 15.58 3.18
CA GLU A 143 -7.29 15.52 1.79
C GLU A 143 -6.16 15.17 0.81
N GLY A 144 -6.48 14.57 -0.33
CA GLY A 144 -5.48 14.23 -1.35
C GLY A 144 -4.76 12.89 -1.13
N TYR A 145 -5.03 12.17 -0.05
CA TYR A 145 -4.38 10.89 0.30
C TYR A 145 -5.35 9.70 0.36
N GLY A 146 -6.46 9.77 -0.38
CA GLY A 146 -7.44 8.71 -0.52
C GLY A 146 -8.35 8.52 0.69
N ARG A 147 -9.30 7.60 0.52
CA ARG A 147 -10.30 7.22 1.54
C ARG A 147 -9.70 6.83 2.89
N LEU A 148 -8.47 6.30 2.90
CA LEU A 148 -7.78 5.92 4.14
C LEU A 148 -7.60 7.11 5.09
N PHE A 149 -7.15 8.26 4.59
CA PHE A 149 -6.89 9.44 5.41
C PHE A 149 -8.12 10.29 5.67
N THR A 150 -9.15 10.21 4.81
CA THR A 150 -10.37 11.03 4.96
C THR A 150 -11.42 10.39 5.86
N HIS A 151 -11.34 9.08 6.12
CA HIS A 151 -12.36 8.36 6.91
C HIS A 151 -11.83 7.65 8.18
N PHE A 152 -10.51 7.47 8.33
CA PHE A 152 -9.92 6.65 9.39
C PHE A 152 -8.67 7.25 10.01
#